data_AF-A0A6P7F0R6-F1
#
_entry.id   AF-A0A6P7F0R6-F1
#
_cell.length_a   1.000
_cell.length_b   1.000
_cell.length_c   1.000
_cell.angle_alpha   90.00
_cell.angle_beta   90.00
_cell.angle_gamma   90.00
#
_symmetry.space_group_name_H-M   'P 1'
#
loop_
_entity.id
_entity.type
_entity.pdbx_description
1 polymer ?
#
loop_
_entity_poly.entity_id
_entity_poly.type
_entity_poly.pdbx_seq_one_letter_code
_entity_poly.pdbx_strand_id
1 'polypeptide(L)'
;MPVCINCKQSTNNTQFIKCSGCMNSLHTSCIGLQGDDASRITRMRSKNVKVLCNTCSNEEDKLDQLKQFLTNLVDTKLQELERKIANINTTIHSEHQEDIIEEAMDRINRSHNIILYNVPETNSAVEDNNKVNEILITVQGDNVNPISSRHVHRIGKRSNKARPIKVTFSTPAQAKSFLRAKNKLATSTFSTISISDDKTPRQREYMNKLRTELKRRTDHGEQNLTIKYVRGRPTLVSKTDGSLN
;
A
#
# COMPACT_ATOMS: atom_id res chain seq x y z
N MET A 1 30.34 -61.28 -23.14
CA MET A 1 31.21 -60.77 -24.22
C MET A 1 31.18 -59.24 -24.20
N PRO A 2 32.29 -58.54 -24.46
CA PRO A 2 32.27 -57.09 -24.53
C PRO A 2 31.43 -56.62 -25.73
N VAL A 3 30.54 -55.66 -25.49
CA VAL A 3 29.62 -55.09 -26.49
C VAL A 3 29.84 -53.58 -26.57
N CYS A 4 29.67 -53.03 -27.76
CA CYS A 4 29.79 -51.60 -28.00
C CYS A 4 28.56 -50.89 -27.42
N ILE A 5 28.78 -49.88 -26.58
CA ILE A 5 27.66 -49.17 -25.94
C ILE A 5 26.83 -48.35 -26.93
N ASN A 6 27.41 -47.91 -28.05
CA ASN A 6 26.73 -47.12 -29.09
C ASN A 6 25.85 -47.99 -30.01
N CYS A 7 26.38 -49.06 -30.61
CA CYS A 7 25.64 -49.87 -31.59
C CYS A 7 25.10 -51.21 -31.05
N LYS A 8 25.41 -51.55 -29.78
CA LYS A 8 25.03 -52.79 -29.08
C LYS A 8 25.55 -54.09 -29.72
N GLN A 9 26.45 -54.02 -30.69
CA GLN A 9 27.08 -55.19 -31.31
C GLN A 9 28.35 -55.63 -30.56
N SER A 10 28.78 -56.88 -30.78
CA SER A 10 29.99 -57.44 -30.19
C SER A 10 31.24 -56.65 -30.61
N THR A 11 32.15 -56.40 -29.66
CA THR A 11 33.46 -55.79 -29.96
C THR A 11 34.55 -56.82 -30.23
N ASN A 12 34.20 -58.11 -30.24
CA ASN A 12 35.15 -59.17 -30.55
C ASN A 12 35.68 -59.02 -31.98
N ASN A 13 36.99 -59.18 -32.16
CA ASN A 13 37.68 -59.08 -33.46
C ASN A 13 37.63 -57.71 -34.16
N THR A 14 37.23 -56.65 -33.44
CA THR A 14 37.19 -55.27 -33.96
C THR A 14 38.02 -54.34 -33.09
N GLN A 15 38.57 -53.26 -33.65
CA GLN A 15 39.23 -52.23 -32.84
C GLN A 15 38.19 -51.53 -31.94
N PHE A 16 38.52 -51.43 -30.65
CA PHE A 16 37.66 -50.78 -29.68
C PHE A 16 38.47 -49.92 -28.70
N ILE A 17 37.81 -48.92 -28.11
CA ILE A 17 38.32 -48.04 -27.06
C ILE A 17 37.31 -47.97 -25.91
N LYS A 18 37.73 -47.62 -24.70
CA LYS A 18 36.81 -47.44 -23.56
C LYS A 18 36.37 -45.99 -23.44
N CYS A 19 35.08 -45.79 -23.18
CA CYS A 19 34.55 -44.49 -22.81
C CYS A 19 35.18 -43.99 -21.51
N SER A 20 35.66 -42.75 -21.48
CA SER A 20 36.25 -42.10 -20.30
C SER A 20 35.24 -41.81 -19.19
N GLY A 21 33.94 -41.79 -19.49
CA GLY A 21 32.87 -41.60 -18.50
C GLY A 21 32.40 -42.92 -17.88
N CYS A 22 31.84 -43.82 -18.69
CA CYS A 22 31.22 -45.06 -18.21
C CYS A 22 32.09 -46.32 -18.32
N MET A 23 33.32 -46.22 -18.81
CA MET A 23 34.27 -47.34 -19.00
C MET A 23 33.84 -48.47 -19.95
N ASN A 24 32.65 -48.35 -20.58
CA ASN A 24 32.14 -49.30 -21.55
C ASN A 24 32.93 -49.24 -22.87
N SER A 25 32.95 -50.36 -23.59
CA SER A 25 33.62 -50.47 -24.88
C SER A 25 32.87 -49.72 -25.99
N LEU A 26 33.64 -49.16 -26.93
CA LEU A 26 33.18 -48.44 -28.10
C LEU A 26 33.96 -48.93 -29.32
N HIS A 27 33.26 -49.27 -30.41
CA HIS A 27 33.94 -49.43 -31.70
C HIS A 27 34.55 -48.09 -32.10
N THR A 28 35.79 -48.12 -32.59
CA THR A 28 36.47 -46.92 -33.10
C THR A 28 35.70 -46.30 -34.27
N SER A 29 35.10 -47.14 -35.11
CA SER A 29 34.21 -46.71 -36.21
C SER A 29 32.92 -46.05 -35.73
N CYS A 30 32.32 -46.49 -34.61
CA CYS A 30 31.08 -45.92 -34.06
C CYS A 30 31.27 -44.52 -33.45
N ILE A 31 32.51 -44.05 -33.33
CA ILE A 31 32.86 -42.69 -32.91
C ILE A 31 33.68 -41.93 -33.98
N GLY A 32 33.70 -42.46 -35.21
CA GLY A 32 34.35 -41.79 -36.36
C GLY A 32 35.88 -41.84 -36.38
N LEU A 33 36.52 -42.64 -35.54
CA LEU A 33 37.97 -42.84 -35.58
C LEU A 33 38.33 -43.86 -36.68
N GLN A 34 39.28 -43.51 -37.55
CA GLN A 34 39.77 -44.38 -38.63
C GLN A 34 41.26 -44.68 -38.44
N GLY A 35 41.74 -45.81 -38.96
CA GLY A 35 43.16 -46.16 -38.98
C GLY A 35 43.80 -46.34 -37.59
N ASP A 36 44.97 -45.71 -37.36
CA ASP A 36 45.75 -45.78 -36.11
C ASP A 36 45.27 -44.80 -35.04
N ASP A 37 44.29 -43.93 -35.30
CA ASP A 37 43.95 -42.82 -34.39
C ASP A 37 43.57 -43.28 -32.98
N ALA A 38 42.84 -44.40 -32.85
CA ALA A 38 42.52 -44.98 -31.54
C ALA A 38 43.76 -45.49 -30.78
N SER A 39 44.73 -46.04 -31.51
CA SER A 39 45.99 -46.51 -30.96
C SER A 39 46.92 -45.34 -30.62
N ARG A 40 46.89 -44.23 -31.36
CA ARG A 40 47.59 -42.98 -31.02
C ARG A 40 47.00 -42.32 -29.77
N ILE A 41 45.68 -42.22 -29.67
CA ILE A 41 44.98 -41.68 -28.49
C ILE A 41 45.30 -42.51 -27.23
N THR A 42 45.30 -43.84 -27.36
CA THR A 42 45.62 -44.75 -26.24
C THR A 42 47.12 -44.70 -25.87
N ARG A 43 48.02 -44.60 -26.85
CA ARG A 43 49.48 -44.54 -26.63
C ARG A 43 49.97 -43.20 -26.10
N MET A 44 49.37 -42.09 -26.55
CA MET A 44 49.77 -40.74 -26.13
C MET A 44 49.55 -40.48 -24.64
N ARG A 45 48.73 -41.30 -23.94
CA ARG A 45 48.40 -41.18 -22.50
C ARG A 45 48.15 -39.74 -22.05
N SER A 46 47.64 -38.89 -22.94
CA SER A 46 47.38 -37.49 -22.65
C SER A 46 46.18 -37.44 -21.71
N LYS A 47 46.43 -37.05 -20.45
CA LYS A 47 45.38 -36.95 -19.41
C LYS A 47 44.24 -36.00 -19.79
N ASN A 48 44.45 -35.16 -20.80
CA ASN A 48 43.51 -34.14 -21.26
C ASN A 48 42.60 -34.61 -22.41
N VAL A 49 42.83 -35.79 -22.99
CA VAL A 49 41.99 -36.32 -24.07
C VAL A 49 40.99 -37.31 -23.48
N LYS A 50 39.70 -36.98 -23.56
CA LYS A 50 38.60 -37.86 -23.13
C LYS A 50 37.84 -38.35 -24.35
N VAL A 51 37.48 -39.63 -24.36
CA VAL A 51 36.66 -40.25 -25.40
C VAL A 51 35.33 -40.63 -24.78
N LEU A 52 34.23 -40.02 -25.23
CA LEU A 52 32.91 -40.26 -24.65
C LEU A 52 32.02 -41.05 -25.62
N CYS A 53 31.13 -41.88 -25.07
CA CYS A 53 30.05 -42.47 -25.85
C CYS A 53 28.93 -41.45 -26.07
N ASN A 54 28.04 -41.71 -27.01
CA ASN A 54 26.94 -40.79 -27.34
C ASN A 54 26.02 -40.55 -26.13
N THR A 55 25.87 -41.56 -25.27
CA THR A 55 25.09 -41.44 -24.03
C THR A 55 25.75 -40.46 -23.05
N CYS A 56 27.04 -40.64 -22.74
CA CYS A 56 27.75 -39.75 -21.82
C CYS A 56 27.87 -38.32 -22.37
N SER A 57 28.05 -38.15 -23.68
CA SER A 57 28.06 -36.83 -24.33
C SER A 57 26.71 -36.14 -24.17
N ASN A 58 25.60 -36.84 -24.44
CA ASN A 58 24.25 -36.28 -24.33
C ASN A 58 23.86 -35.97 -22.87
N GLU A 59 24.36 -36.74 -21.89
CA GLU A 59 24.17 -36.43 -20.46
C GLU A 59 24.89 -35.13 -20.07
N GLU A 60 26.09 -34.88 -20.61
CA GLU A 60 26.84 -33.64 -20.41
C GLU A 60 26.10 -32.44 -21.02
N ASP A 61 25.59 -32.58 -22.26
CA ASP A 61 24.79 -31.54 -22.93
C ASP A 61 23.52 -31.18 -22.13
N LYS A 62 22.82 -32.18 -21.60
CA LYS A 62 21.63 -31.97 -20.74
C LYS A 62 21.98 -31.27 -19.44
N LEU A 63 23.13 -31.60 -18.84
CA LEU A 63 23.60 -30.95 -17.63
C LEU A 63 23.92 -29.47 -17.88
N ASP A 64 24.51 -29.14 -19.03
CA ASP A 64 24.78 -27.75 -19.40
C ASP A 64 23.51 -26.96 -19.72
N GLN A 65 22.53 -27.58 -20.38
CA GLN A 65 21.20 -26.98 -20.57
C GLN A 65 20.51 -26.70 -19.23
N LEU A 66 20.61 -27.62 -18.26
CA LEU A 66 20.05 -27.41 -16.93
C LEU A 66 20.74 -26.26 -16.19
N LYS A 67 22.07 -26.16 -16.27
CA LYS A 67 22.82 -25.03 -15.69
C LYS A 67 22.37 -23.70 -16.30
N GLN A 68 22.27 -23.63 -17.62
CA GLN A 68 21.81 -22.41 -18.31
C GLN A 68 20.39 -22.03 -17.88
N PHE A 69 19.49 -23.01 -17.77
CA PHE A 69 18.13 -22.77 -17.29
C PHE A 69 18.12 -22.23 -15.84
N LEU A 70 18.92 -22.83 -14.95
CA LEU A 70 19.03 -22.37 -13.57
C LEU A 70 19.59 -20.95 -13.46
N THR A 71 20.65 -20.64 -14.22
CA THR A 71 21.23 -19.29 -14.26
C THR A 71 20.19 -18.28 -14.73
N ASN A 72 19.51 -18.56 -15.85
CA ASN A 72 18.48 -17.66 -16.38
C ASN A 72 17.31 -17.47 -15.40
N LEU A 73 16.88 -18.53 -14.72
CA LEU A 73 15.81 -18.46 -13.72
C LEU A 73 16.23 -17.58 -12.53
N VAL A 74 17.45 -17.76 -12.04
CA VAL A 74 18.00 -16.97 -10.92
C VAL A 74 18.11 -15.50 -11.32
N ASP A 75 18.69 -15.19 -12.48
CA ASP A 75 18.84 -13.81 -12.96
C ASP A 75 17.48 -13.13 -13.14
N THR A 76 16.51 -13.83 -13.75
CA THR A 76 15.14 -13.31 -13.93
C THR A 76 14.48 -13.01 -12.58
N LYS A 77 14.63 -13.91 -11.60
CA LYS A 77 14.03 -13.74 -10.27
C LYS A 77 14.73 -12.65 -9.45
N LEU A 78 16.04 -12.52 -9.57
CA LEU A 78 16.80 -11.43 -8.96
C LEU A 78 16.35 -10.08 -9.51
N GLN A 79 16.25 -9.94 -10.83
CA GLN A 79 15.76 -8.71 -11.46
C GLN A 79 14.31 -8.39 -11.04
N GLU A 80 13.44 -9.40 -10.94
CA GLU A 80 12.06 -9.21 -10.49
C GLU A 80 12.00 -8.71 -9.04
N LEU A 81 12.84 -9.27 -8.16
CA LEU A 81 12.94 -8.88 -6.75
C LEU A 81 13.54 -7.48 -6.60
N GLU A 82 14.62 -7.17 -7.31
CA GLU A 82 15.24 -5.83 -7.33
C GLU A 82 14.24 -4.77 -7.76
N ARG A 83 13.46 -5.03 -8.82
CA ARG A 83 12.40 -4.11 -9.25
C ARG A 83 11.32 -3.92 -8.19
N LYS A 84 10.90 -5.00 -7.51
CA LYS A 84 9.93 -4.90 -6.40
C LYS A 84 10.49 -4.09 -5.24
N ILE A 85 11.76 -4.29 -4.88
CA ILE A 85 12.44 -3.55 -3.81
C ILE A 85 12.56 -2.06 -4.18
N ALA A 86 12.95 -1.74 -5.41
CA ALA A 86 13.03 -0.35 -5.87
C ALA A 86 11.66 0.36 -5.83
N ASN A 87 10.59 -0.33 -6.23
CA ASN A 87 9.22 0.20 -6.14
C ASN A 87 8.74 0.39 -4.69
N ILE A 88 9.13 -0.51 -3.78
CA ILE A 88 8.79 -0.38 -2.35
C ILE A 88 9.55 0.80 -1.74
N ASN A 89 10.86 0.92 -2.01
CA ASN A 89 11.68 2.00 -1.45
C ASN A 89 11.23 3.37 -1.94
N THR A 90 10.82 3.51 -3.21
CA THR A 90 10.23 4.76 -3.73
C THR A 90 8.88 5.08 -3.09
N THR A 91 8.11 4.06 -2.70
CA THR A 91 6.83 4.25 -1.98
C THR A 91 7.06 4.65 -0.51
N ILE A 92 8.02 4.03 0.18
CA ILE A 92 8.32 4.25 1.61
C ILE A 92 9.06 5.57 1.86
N HIS A 93 9.94 6.01 0.95
CA HIS A 93 10.69 7.27 1.09
C HIS A 93 10.06 8.48 0.39
N SER A 94 8.82 8.37 -0.08
CA SER A 94 8.13 9.54 -0.63
C SER A 94 7.73 10.49 0.51
N GLU A 95 7.92 11.80 0.30
CA GLU A 95 7.45 12.90 1.18
C GLU A 95 5.99 12.69 1.64
N HIS A 96 5.21 11.96 0.84
CA HIS A 96 3.84 11.56 1.12
C HIS A 96 3.66 10.73 2.40
N GLN A 97 4.67 9.99 2.90
CA GLN A 97 4.53 9.23 4.14
C GLN A 97 4.56 10.13 5.37
N GLU A 98 5.49 11.09 5.43
CA GLU A 98 5.55 12.12 6.48
C GLU A 98 4.24 12.92 6.49
N ASP A 99 3.75 13.36 5.31
CA ASP A 99 2.48 14.07 5.18
C ASP A 99 1.28 13.28 5.75
N ILE A 100 1.27 11.95 5.57
CA ILE A 100 0.21 11.09 6.10
C ILE A 100 0.29 11.00 7.63
N ILE A 101 1.50 10.86 8.18
CA ILE A 101 1.74 10.77 9.63
C ILE A 101 1.39 12.11 10.29
N GLU A 102 1.89 13.23 9.75
CA GLU A 102 1.59 14.57 10.25
C GLU A 102 0.08 14.85 10.24
N GLU A 103 -0.61 14.52 9.15
CA GLU A 103 -2.06 14.65 9.09
C GLU A 103 -2.76 13.76 10.13
N ALA A 104 -2.31 12.52 10.33
CA ALA A 104 -2.91 11.63 11.31
C ALA A 104 -2.77 12.20 12.73
N MET A 105 -1.60 12.74 13.05
CA MET A 105 -1.34 13.43 14.32
C MET A 105 -2.17 14.71 14.47
N ASP A 106 -2.25 15.56 13.43
CA ASP A 106 -3.09 16.77 13.46
C ASP A 106 -4.57 16.42 13.68
N ARG A 107 -5.08 15.35 13.04
CA ARG A 107 -6.45 14.85 13.28
C ARG A 107 -6.68 14.42 14.72
N ILE A 108 -5.72 13.69 15.32
CA ILE A 108 -5.81 13.26 16.72
C ILE A 108 -5.87 14.49 17.64
N ASN A 109 -4.97 15.46 17.42
CA ASN A 109 -4.92 16.69 18.20
C ASN A 109 -6.21 17.51 18.07
N ARG A 110 -6.77 17.60 16.85
CA ARG A 110 -8.00 18.33 16.58
C ARG A 110 -9.28 17.63 17.02
N SER A 111 -9.25 16.31 17.23
CA SER A 111 -10.42 15.54 17.65
C SER A 111 -11.00 15.95 19.00
N HIS A 112 -10.22 16.66 19.82
CA HIS A 112 -10.62 17.24 21.10
C HIS A 112 -11.39 18.55 20.94
N ASN A 113 -11.52 19.08 19.73
CA ASN A 113 -11.99 20.45 19.51
C ASN A 113 -13.32 20.48 18.76
N ILE A 114 -14.13 21.48 19.08
CA ILE A 114 -15.23 21.95 18.25
C ILE A 114 -15.02 23.42 17.89
N ILE A 115 -15.59 23.82 16.77
CA ILE A 115 -15.63 25.20 16.30
C ILE A 115 -17.07 25.70 16.37
N LEU A 116 -17.26 26.81 17.09
CA LEU A 116 -18.52 27.52 17.16
C LEU A 116 -18.47 28.71 16.20
N TYR A 117 -19.46 28.82 15.32
CA TYR A 117 -19.62 29.95 14.41
C TYR A 117 -20.79 30.83 14.84
N ASN A 118 -20.73 32.11 14.45
CA ASN A 118 -21.76 33.11 14.70
C ASN A 118 -22.02 33.39 16.19
N VAL A 119 -21.05 33.11 17.06
CA VAL A 119 -21.09 33.58 18.45
C VAL A 119 -20.76 35.09 18.44
N PRO A 120 -21.67 35.98 18.87
CA PRO A 120 -21.44 37.43 18.88
C PRO A 120 -20.10 37.78 19.53
N GLU A 121 -19.36 38.74 18.98
CA GLU A 121 -18.09 39.19 19.57
C GLU A 121 -18.34 39.76 20.97
N THR A 122 -17.47 39.42 21.90
CA THR A 122 -17.48 39.91 23.27
C THR A 122 -16.27 40.83 23.50
N ASN A 123 -16.22 41.46 24.67
CA ASN A 123 -15.12 42.37 25.01
C ASN A 123 -13.97 41.67 25.73
N SER A 124 -14.17 40.43 26.22
CA SER A 124 -13.16 39.71 26.99
C SER A 124 -13.24 38.20 26.79
N ALA A 125 -12.12 37.52 27.07
CA ALA A 125 -12.08 36.07 27.07
C ALA A 125 -13.00 35.45 28.14
N VAL A 126 -13.27 36.17 29.24
CA VAL A 126 -14.17 35.71 30.30
C VAL A 126 -15.62 35.68 29.81
N GLU A 127 -16.06 36.73 29.10
CA GLU A 127 -17.37 36.77 28.47
C GLU A 127 -17.53 35.67 27.42
N ASP A 128 -16.49 35.42 26.61
CA ASP A 128 -16.48 34.28 25.67
C ASP A 128 -16.65 32.95 26.40
N ASN A 129 -15.92 32.71 27.49
CA ASN A 129 -16.05 31.48 28.26
C ASN A 129 -17.47 31.30 28.84
N ASN A 130 -18.04 32.36 29.41
CA ASN A 130 -19.41 32.32 29.93
C ASN A 130 -20.42 32.00 28.83
N LYS A 131 -20.28 32.65 27.67
CA LYS A 131 -21.18 32.42 26.53
C LYS A 131 -21.06 31.02 25.96
N VAL A 132 -19.83 30.50 25.86
CA VAL A 132 -19.60 29.12 25.48
C VAL A 132 -20.25 28.16 26.48
N ASN A 133 -20.09 28.39 27.78
CA ASN A 133 -20.69 27.53 28.80
C ASN A 133 -22.23 27.48 28.69
N GLU A 134 -22.91 28.61 28.46
CA GLU A 134 -24.36 28.64 28.21
C GLU A 134 -24.76 27.77 27.00
N ILE A 135 -24.00 27.88 25.90
CA ILE A 135 -24.23 27.09 24.69
C ILE A 135 -24.01 25.60 24.97
N LEU A 136 -22.92 25.25 25.68
CA LEU A 136 -22.61 23.85 26.01
C LEU A 136 -23.68 23.24 26.92
N ILE A 137 -24.17 23.96 27.93
CA ILE A 137 -25.27 23.53 28.80
C ILE A 137 -26.53 23.26 27.98
N THR A 138 -26.87 24.17 27.05
CA THR A 138 -28.03 24.00 26.16
C THR A 138 -27.93 22.73 25.30
N VAL A 139 -26.74 22.41 24.78
CA VAL A 139 -26.52 21.19 23.99
C VAL A 139 -26.55 19.93 24.88
N GLN A 140 -26.06 20.02 26.11
CA GLN A 140 -26.09 18.89 27.05
C GLN A 140 -27.51 18.58 27.52
N GLY A 141 -28.35 19.58 27.75
CA GLY A 141 -29.64 19.41 28.42
C GLY A 141 -29.45 18.88 29.86
N ASP A 142 -30.36 18.03 30.32
CA ASP A 142 -30.43 17.54 31.71
C ASP A 142 -29.37 16.47 32.07
N ASN A 143 -28.14 16.61 31.59
CA ASN A 143 -27.06 15.68 31.91
C ASN A 143 -26.63 15.82 33.39
N VAL A 144 -26.59 14.68 34.09
CA VAL A 144 -26.22 14.59 35.52
C VAL A 144 -24.75 14.98 35.79
N ASN A 145 -23.89 14.94 34.77
CA ASN A 145 -22.49 15.35 34.87
C ASN A 145 -22.13 16.30 33.71
N PRO A 146 -22.22 17.63 33.90
CA PRO A 146 -21.99 18.59 32.84
C PRO A 146 -20.53 18.57 32.38
N ILE A 147 -20.33 18.46 31.07
CA ILE A 147 -18.99 18.45 30.46
C ILE A 147 -18.52 19.90 30.31
N SER A 148 -17.42 20.23 30.97
CA SER A 148 -16.76 21.55 30.83
C SER A 148 -15.69 21.55 29.74
N SER A 149 -15.53 22.70 29.08
CA SER A 149 -14.40 22.92 28.20
C SER A 149 -13.10 23.12 28.98
N ARG A 150 -11.98 22.67 28.41
CA ARG A 150 -10.62 22.89 28.94
C ARG A 150 -10.06 24.24 28.52
N HIS A 151 -10.32 24.67 27.28
CA HIS A 151 -9.79 25.92 26.74
C HIS A 151 -10.73 26.50 25.69
N VAL A 152 -10.88 27.82 25.69
CA VAL A 152 -11.76 28.58 24.80
C VAL A 152 -11.00 29.78 24.25
N HIS A 153 -10.95 29.95 22.93
CA HIS A 153 -10.36 31.14 22.31
C HIS A 153 -10.94 31.40 20.92
N ARG A 154 -10.94 32.66 20.50
CA ARG A 154 -11.34 33.06 19.14
C ARG A 154 -10.23 32.79 18.13
N ILE A 155 -10.61 32.37 16.93
CA ILE A 155 -9.69 32.13 15.81
C ILE A 155 -9.76 33.31 14.83
N GLY A 156 -8.59 33.82 14.45
CA GLY A 156 -8.45 34.83 13.41
C GLY A 156 -8.48 36.28 13.90
N LYS A 157 -8.35 37.19 12.94
CA LYS A 157 -8.32 38.65 13.16
C LYS A 157 -9.74 39.20 13.24
N ARG A 158 -9.94 40.23 14.08
CA ARG A 158 -11.26 40.87 14.26
C ARG A 158 -11.70 41.49 12.92
N SER A 159 -12.96 41.32 12.58
CA SER A 159 -13.55 41.81 11.33
C SER A 159 -15.03 42.17 11.54
N ASN A 160 -15.72 42.58 10.48
CA ASN A 160 -17.18 42.80 10.51
C ASN A 160 -17.97 41.52 10.80
N LYS A 161 -17.39 40.35 10.55
CA LYS A 161 -17.98 39.05 10.90
C LYS A 161 -17.41 38.56 12.23
N ALA A 162 -18.30 38.02 13.06
CA ALA A 162 -17.90 37.41 14.33
C ALA A 162 -16.92 36.26 14.09
N ARG A 163 -15.80 36.27 14.80
CA ARG A 163 -14.78 35.24 14.68
C ARG A 163 -15.27 33.92 15.25
N PRO A 164 -14.91 32.78 14.64
CA PRO A 164 -15.18 31.47 15.20
C PRO A 164 -14.49 31.29 16.55
N ILE A 165 -15.12 30.54 17.46
CA ILE A 165 -14.54 30.16 18.74
C ILE A 165 -14.11 28.70 18.67
N LYS A 166 -12.84 28.43 19.01
CA LYS A 166 -12.34 27.09 19.24
C LYS A 166 -12.52 26.73 20.70
N VAL A 167 -13.19 25.61 20.92
CA VAL A 167 -13.40 25.02 22.24
C VAL A 167 -12.69 23.68 22.26
N THR A 168 -11.76 23.51 23.20
CA THR A 168 -10.97 22.29 23.40
C THR A 168 -11.45 21.57 24.66
N PHE A 169 -11.66 20.26 24.55
CA PHE A 169 -12.09 19.38 25.63
C PHE A 169 -10.94 18.50 26.12
N SER A 170 -11.16 17.82 27.25
CA SER A 170 -10.18 16.89 27.82
C SER A 170 -10.10 15.58 27.04
N THR A 171 -11.19 15.17 26.39
CA THR A 171 -11.23 13.94 25.58
C THR A 171 -11.94 14.13 24.24
N PRO A 172 -11.64 13.33 23.20
CA PRO A 172 -12.35 13.39 21.92
C PRO A 172 -13.81 12.97 22.03
N ALA A 173 -14.13 12.09 22.99
CA ALA A 173 -15.49 11.64 23.25
C ALA A 173 -16.41 12.79 23.68
N GLN A 174 -15.88 13.73 24.48
CA GLN A 174 -16.58 14.95 24.87
C GLN A 174 -16.90 15.81 23.65
N ALA A 175 -15.92 16.14 22.81
CA ALA A 175 -16.16 16.89 21.57
C ALA A 175 -17.22 16.23 20.68
N LYS A 176 -17.15 14.90 20.53
CA LYS A 176 -18.07 14.11 19.73
C LYS A 176 -19.50 14.10 20.29
N SER A 177 -19.69 14.16 21.61
CA SER A 177 -21.03 14.21 22.21
C SER A 177 -21.76 15.51 21.83
N PHE A 178 -21.06 16.66 21.88
CA PHE A 178 -21.60 17.94 21.43
C PHE A 178 -21.93 17.94 19.94
N LEU A 179 -21.06 17.38 19.10
CA LEU A 179 -21.30 17.29 17.66
C LEU A 179 -22.54 16.46 17.31
N ARG A 180 -22.85 15.44 18.11
CA ARG A 180 -24.07 14.61 17.96
C ARG A 180 -25.33 15.35 18.42
N ALA A 181 -25.22 16.13 19.49
CA ALA A 181 -26.36 16.83 20.09
C ALA A 181 -26.57 18.26 19.55
N LYS A 182 -25.71 18.76 18.66
CA LYS A 182 -25.74 20.14 18.14
C LYS A 182 -27.08 20.58 17.53
N ASN A 183 -27.89 19.64 17.03
CA ASN A 183 -29.21 19.94 16.47
C ASN A 183 -30.15 20.56 17.52
N LYS A 184 -29.91 20.34 18.82
CA LYS A 184 -30.66 21.00 19.91
C LYS A 184 -30.53 22.53 19.91
N LEU A 185 -29.48 23.07 19.28
CA LEU A 185 -29.36 24.53 19.12
C LEU A 185 -30.42 25.10 18.18
N ALA A 186 -30.87 24.34 17.18
CA ALA A 186 -31.83 24.83 16.20
C ALA A 186 -33.16 25.24 16.84
N THR A 187 -33.52 24.63 17.97
CA THR A 187 -34.75 24.90 18.73
C THR A 187 -34.52 25.76 19.97
N SER A 188 -33.32 26.28 20.19
CA SER A 188 -32.99 27.09 21.36
C SER A 188 -32.81 28.57 20.99
N THR A 189 -32.49 29.39 22.01
CA THR A 189 -32.09 30.79 21.83
C THR A 189 -30.80 30.98 21.02
N PHE A 190 -30.09 29.90 20.73
CA PHE A 190 -28.83 29.87 19.99
C PHE A 190 -28.98 29.32 18.56
N SER A 191 -30.16 29.41 17.97
CA SER A 191 -30.46 28.87 16.63
C SER A 191 -29.60 29.41 15.48
N THR A 192 -29.00 30.59 15.65
CA THR A 192 -28.07 31.19 14.68
C THR A 192 -26.64 30.67 14.79
N ILE A 193 -26.31 30.00 15.91
CA ILE A 193 -24.99 29.43 16.19
C ILE A 193 -24.91 28.05 15.58
N SER A 194 -23.78 27.77 14.93
CA SER A 194 -23.52 26.43 14.39
C SER A 194 -22.24 25.83 14.98
N ILE A 195 -22.28 24.52 15.20
CA ILE A 195 -21.15 23.73 15.70
C ILE A 195 -20.61 22.84 14.57
N SER A 196 -19.30 22.90 14.36
CA SER A 196 -18.58 21.92 13.54
C SER A 196 -17.40 21.32 14.29
N ASP A 197 -16.92 20.19 13.77
CA ASP A 197 -15.63 19.63 14.11
C ASP A 197 -14.48 20.51 13.58
N ASP A 198 -13.36 20.53 14.31
CA ASP A 198 -12.11 21.18 13.92
C ASP A 198 -11.38 20.31 12.88
N LYS A 199 -11.58 20.62 11.60
CA LYS A 199 -10.97 19.87 10.49
C LYS A 199 -9.56 20.35 10.18
N THR A 200 -8.71 19.42 9.75
CA THR A 200 -7.41 19.77 9.14
C THR A 200 -7.63 20.52 7.82
N PRO A 201 -6.65 21.29 7.33
CA PRO A 201 -6.71 21.89 5.99
C PRO A 201 -7.05 20.87 4.89
N ARG A 202 -6.41 19.69 4.92
CA ARG A 202 -6.64 18.60 3.96
C ARG A 202 -8.06 18.08 4.01
N GLN A 203 -8.63 17.90 5.21
CA GLN A 203 -10.04 17.52 5.37
C GLN A 203 -11.01 18.59 4.85
N ARG A 204 -10.72 19.88 5.08
CA ARG A 204 -11.54 20.99 4.57
C ARG A 204 -11.52 21.04 3.05
N GLU A 205 -10.33 20.92 2.46
CA GLU A 205 -10.16 20.89 1.01
C GLU A 205 -10.91 19.70 0.38
N TYR A 206 -10.76 18.50 0.94
CA TYR A 206 -11.46 17.31 0.46
C TYR A 206 -12.99 17.48 0.52
N MET A 207 -13.52 18.01 1.62
CA MET A 207 -14.95 18.30 1.74
C MET A 207 -15.42 19.36 0.74
N ASN A 208 -14.61 20.38 0.46
CA ASN A 208 -14.93 21.38 -0.54
C ASN A 208 -14.94 20.78 -1.95
N LYS A 209 -13.97 19.92 -2.29
CA LYS A 209 -13.96 19.18 -3.56
C LYS A 209 -15.25 18.36 -3.74
N LEU A 210 -15.67 17.65 -2.69
CA LEU A 210 -16.93 16.88 -2.72
C LEU A 210 -18.17 17.76 -2.91
N ARG A 211 -18.22 18.93 -2.25
CA ARG A 211 -19.33 19.89 -2.42
C ARG A 211 -19.37 20.50 -3.81
N THR A 212 -18.21 20.87 -4.36
CA THR A 212 -18.10 21.38 -5.73
C THR A 212 -18.56 20.32 -6.73
N GLU A 213 -18.14 19.08 -6.55
CA GLU A 213 -18.55 17.98 -7.42
C GLU A 213 -20.05 17.66 -7.30
N LEU A 214 -20.59 17.64 -6.07
CA LEU A 214 -22.04 17.48 -5.86
C LEU A 214 -22.82 18.56 -6.60
N LYS A 215 -22.39 19.82 -6.47
CA LYS A 215 -23.02 20.96 -7.14
C LYS A 215 -22.96 20.80 -8.65
N ARG A 216 -21.77 20.54 -9.20
CA ARG A 216 -21.57 20.30 -10.64
C ARG A 216 -22.52 19.23 -11.18
N ARG A 217 -22.63 18.09 -10.52
CA ARG A 217 -23.54 17.00 -10.93
C ARG A 217 -25.01 17.36 -10.80
N THR A 218 -25.38 18.05 -9.72
CA THR A 218 -26.75 18.54 -9.52
C THR A 218 -27.14 19.53 -10.62
N ASP A 219 -26.23 20.43 -11.00
CA ASP A 219 -26.42 21.41 -12.08
C ASP A 219 -26.52 20.72 -13.47
N HIS A 220 -25.93 19.54 -13.63
CA HIS A 220 -26.07 18.67 -14.81
C HIS A 220 -27.28 17.71 -14.76
N GLY A 221 -28.16 17.83 -13.76
CA GLY A 221 -29.40 17.06 -13.66
C GLY A 221 -29.36 15.81 -12.77
N GLU A 222 -28.22 15.45 -12.17
CA GLU A 222 -28.12 14.36 -11.21
C GLU A 222 -28.62 14.80 -9.81
N GLN A 223 -29.94 14.85 -9.60
CA GLN A 223 -30.55 15.37 -8.35
C GLN A 223 -30.61 14.36 -7.20
N ASN A 224 -30.31 13.08 -7.46
CA ASN A 224 -30.41 12.01 -6.47
C ASN A 224 -29.12 11.79 -5.68
N LEU A 225 -28.22 12.78 -5.59
CA LEU A 225 -26.93 12.65 -4.89
C LEU A 225 -26.92 13.39 -3.55
N THR A 226 -26.12 12.88 -2.61
CA THR A 226 -25.83 13.54 -1.33
C THR A 226 -24.46 13.12 -0.80
N ILE A 227 -23.88 13.88 0.13
CA ILE A 227 -22.64 13.49 0.81
C ILE A 227 -23.03 12.77 2.10
N LYS A 228 -22.66 11.48 2.21
CA LYS A 228 -22.75 10.71 3.46
C LYS A 228 -21.37 10.24 3.91
N TYR A 229 -21.25 9.89 5.18
CA TYR A 229 -20.05 9.25 5.71
C TYR A 229 -20.21 7.73 5.62
N VAL A 230 -19.47 7.08 4.73
CA VAL A 230 -19.43 5.62 4.57
C VAL A 230 -18.12 5.11 5.17
N ARG A 231 -18.20 4.25 6.19
CA ARG A 231 -17.03 3.75 6.94
C ARG A 231 -16.10 4.87 7.44
N GLY A 232 -16.69 5.97 7.92
CA GLY A 232 -15.95 7.13 8.43
C GLY A 232 -15.37 8.06 7.35
N ARG A 233 -15.59 7.80 6.06
CA ARG A 233 -15.12 8.64 4.95
C ARG A 233 -16.29 9.38 4.27
N PRO A 234 -16.22 10.71 4.08
CA PRO A 234 -17.25 11.42 3.34
C PRO A 234 -17.19 11.02 1.86
N THR A 235 -18.34 10.69 1.29
CA THR A 235 -18.50 10.13 -0.05
C THR A 235 -19.80 10.60 -0.67
N LEU A 236 -19.80 10.84 -1.99
CA LEU A 236 -21.01 11.10 -2.75
C LEU A 236 -21.75 9.79 -2.98
N VAL A 237 -22.99 9.72 -2.51
CA VAL A 237 -23.85 8.53 -2.61
C VAL A 237 -25.21 8.92 -3.17
N SER A 238 -25.89 7.96 -3.78
CA SER A 238 -27.28 8.14 -4.20
C SER A 238 -28.20 8.14 -2.98
N LYS A 239 -29.26 8.96 -2.98
CA LYS A 239 -30.19 9.03 -1.83
C LYS A 239 -30.98 7.71 -1.66
N THR A 240 -31.02 6.87 -2.70
CA THR A 240 -31.62 5.53 -2.71
C THR A 240 -30.81 4.48 -1.94
N ASP A 241 -29.53 4.72 -1.64
CA ASP A 241 -28.71 3.81 -0.82
C ASP A 241 -28.95 4.11 0.66
N GLY A 242 -30.10 3.65 1.14
CA GLY A 242 -30.44 3.54 2.54
C GLY A 242 -30.50 2.08 2.94
N SER A 243 -29.37 1.40 3.09
CA SER A 243 -29.22 0.13 3.84
C SER A 243 -27.78 -0.40 3.73
N LEU A 244 -26.84 0.10 4.51
CA LEU A 244 -25.66 -0.67 4.94
C LEU A 244 -25.26 -0.10 6.30
N ASN A 245 -25.91 -0.64 7.34
CA ASN A 245 -25.52 -0.49 8.74
C ASN A 245 -24.16 -1.14 8.98
#